data_AF-A0A963FVK9-F1
#
_entry.id   AF-A0A963FVK9-F1
#
_cell.length_a   1.000
_cell.length_b   1.000
_cell.length_c   1.000
_cell.angle_alpha   90.00
_cell.angle_beta   90.00
_cell.angle_gamma   90.00
#
_symmetry.space_group_name_H-M   'P 1'
#
loop_
_entity.id
_entity.type
_entity.pdbx_description
1 polymer ?
#
loop_
_entity_poly.entity_id
_entity_poly.type
_entity_poly.pdbx_seq_one_letter_code
_entity_poly.pdbx_strand_id
1 'polypeptide(L)'
;MNSKELGKSLEQLIEEIVAKTAKAVAKELPSEEQLKGLEERTKSIEVTLNHILKKSGGNPLRKSNRGRKPGAQRICSEANCNRPVVARGLCSMHYQRWRADSVRSNQAAKAGKAKAAGKAKESA
;
A
#
# COMPACT_ATOMS: atom_id res chain seq x y z
N MET A 1 49.58 -49.78 -20.18
CA MET A 1 48.87 -48.54 -20.57
C MET A 1 49.59 -47.37 -19.92
N ASN A 2 49.96 -46.34 -20.69
CA ASN A 2 50.71 -45.19 -20.19
C ASN A 2 49.79 -44.23 -19.43
N SER A 3 50.27 -43.52 -18.41
CA SER A 3 49.48 -42.58 -17.60
C SER A 3 48.79 -41.49 -18.44
N LYS A 4 49.38 -41.14 -19.59
CA LYS A 4 48.81 -40.20 -20.57
C LYS A 4 47.61 -40.76 -21.34
N GLU A 5 47.56 -42.08 -21.57
CA GLU A 5 46.44 -42.76 -22.24
C GLU A 5 45.23 -42.87 -21.29
N LEU A 6 45.48 -43.15 -20.01
CA LEU A 6 44.45 -43.13 -18.97
C LEU A 6 43.82 -41.73 -18.82
N GLY A 7 44.64 -40.67 -18.86
CA GLY A 7 44.15 -39.28 -18.80
C GLY A 7 43.19 -38.95 -19.94
N LYS A 8 43.55 -39.29 -21.19
CA LYS A 8 42.71 -39.06 -22.38
C LYS A 8 41.40 -39.86 -22.34
N SER A 9 41.45 -41.10 -21.86
CA SER A 9 40.25 -41.93 -21.71
C SER A 9 39.30 -41.37 -20.63
N LEU A 10 39.85 -40.78 -19.58
CA LEU A 10 39.07 -40.15 -18.51
C LEU A 10 38.41 -38.84 -18.98
N GLU A 11 39.14 -38.03 -19.76
CA GLU A 11 38.58 -36.83 -20.41
C GLU A 11 37.42 -37.17 -21.34
N GLN A 12 37.56 -38.20 -22.18
CA GLN A 12 36.48 -38.66 -23.06
C GLN A 12 35.23 -39.12 -22.30
N LEU A 13 35.41 -39.83 -21.19
CA LEU A 13 34.28 -40.24 -20.34
C LEU A 13 33.58 -39.04 -19.69
N ILE A 14 34.34 -38.03 -19.26
CA ILE A 14 33.78 -36.79 -18.70
C ILE A 14 32.97 -36.06 -19.77
N GLU A 15 33.51 -35.88 -20.97
CA GLU A 15 32.78 -35.25 -22.07
C GLU A 15 31.49 -35.99 -22.43
N GLU A 16 31.54 -37.32 -22.47
CA GLU A 16 30.37 -38.15 -22.75
C GLU A 16 29.30 -38.02 -21.66
N ILE A 17 29.69 -38.02 -20.39
CA ILE A 17 28.77 -37.82 -19.26
C ILE A 17 28.14 -36.43 -19.33
N VAL A 18 28.94 -35.38 -19.53
CA VAL A 18 28.46 -33.99 -19.64
C VAL A 18 27.46 -33.85 -20.80
N ALA A 19 27.76 -34.42 -21.97
CA ALA A 19 26.89 -34.38 -23.13
C ALA A 19 25.56 -35.11 -22.89
N LYS A 20 25.59 -36.27 -22.22
CA LYS A 20 24.38 -37.03 -21.86
C LYS A 20 23.54 -36.28 -20.83
N THR A 21 24.17 -35.71 -19.81
CA THR A 21 23.46 -34.91 -18.78
C THR A 21 22.85 -33.64 -19.37
N ALA A 22 23.57 -32.94 -20.26
CA ALA A 22 23.07 -31.72 -20.89
C ALA A 22 21.83 -32.01 -21.76
N LYS A 23 21.83 -33.09 -22.53
CA LYS A 23 20.67 -33.50 -23.35
C LYS A 23 19.47 -33.91 -22.50
N ALA A 24 19.69 -34.63 -21.40
CA ALA A 24 18.62 -35.02 -20.48
C ALA A 24 18.00 -33.77 -19.83
N VAL A 25 18.84 -32.86 -19.32
CA VAL A 25 18.40 -31.61 -18.69
C VAL A 25 17.67 -30.70 -19.67
N ALA A 26 18.14 -30.60 -20.92
CA ALA A 26 17.49 -29.80 -21.97
C ALA A 26 16.10 -30.33 -22.38
N LYS A 27 15.81 -31.62 -22.15
CA LYS A 27 14.49 -32.22 -22.44
C LYS A 27 13.48 -32.00 -21.31
N GLU A 28 13.96 -32.00 -20.07
CA GLU A 28 13.12 -31.86 -18.88
C GLU A 28 12.85 -30.40 -18.49
N LEU A 29 13.72 -29.46 -18.90
CA LEU A 29 13.48 -28.04 -18.69
C LEU A 29 12.46 -27.49 -19.70
N PRO A 30 11.44 -26.74 -19.25
CA PRO A 30 10.56 -26.03 -20.16
C PRO A 30 11.38 -25.04 -20.99
N SER A 31 11.09 -24.93 -22.28
CA SER A 31 11.77 -23.98 -23.16
C SER A 31 11.62 -22.55 -22.63
N GLU A 32 12.61 -21.67 -22.88
CA GLU A 32 12.51 -20.26 -22.46
C GLU A 32 11.20 -19.60 -22.92
N GLU A 33 10.67 -20.05 -24.06
CA GLU A 33 9.43 -19.55 -24.63
C GLU A 33 8.20 -20.00 -23.84
N GLN A 34 8.20 -21.22 -23.30
CA GLN A 34 7.15 -21.70 -22.39
C GLN A 34 7.15 -20.93 -21.06
N LEU A 35 8.34 -20.58 -20.55
CA LEU A 35 8.48 -19.76 -19.34
C LEU A 35 7.99 -18.33 -19.57
N LYS A 36 8.36 -17.70 -20.69
CA LYS A 36 7.85 -16.37 -21.08
C LYS A 36 6.33 -16.35 -21.23
N GLY A 37 5.76 -17.37 -21.87
CA GLY A 37 4.30 -17.50 -21.99
C GLY A 37 3.60 -17.66 -20.63
N LEU A 38 4.20 -18.37 -19.68
CA LEU A 38 3.67 -18.46 -18.31
C LEU A 38 3.77 -17.12 -17.57
N GLU A 39 4.88 -16.40 -17.71
CA GLU A 39 5.04 -15.06 -17.12
C GLU A 39 4.04 -14.04 -17.67
N GLU A 40 3.76 -14.06 -18.97
CA GLU A 40 2.77 -13.16 -19.57
C GLU A 40 1.36 -13.47 -19.05
N ARG A 41 1.03 -14.75 -18.90
CA ARG A 41 -0.25 -15.19 -18.33
C ARG A 41 -0.39 -14.78 -16.86
N THR A 42 0.65 -14.94 -16.05
CA THR A 42 0.62 -14.50 -14.64
C THR A 42 0.50 -12.98 -14.52
N LYS A 43 1.26 -12.21 -15.31
CA LYS A 43 1.14 -10.74 -15.37
C LYS A 43 -0.28 -10.30 -15.77
N SER A 44 -0.89 -10.98 -16.74
CA SER A 44 -2.28 -10.71 -17.13
C SER A 44 -3.26 -10.96 -15.98
N ILE A 45 -3.14 -12.09 -15.29
CA ILE A 45 -3.95 -12.43 -14.11
C ILE A 45 -3.76 -11.38 -13.01
N GLU A 46 -2.53 -10.97 -12.71
CA GLU A 46 -2.25 -9.94 -11.70
C GLU A 46 -2.93 -8.60 -12.02
N VAL A 47 -2.89 -8.16 -13.29
CA VAL A 47 -3.56 -6.94 -13.72
C VAL A 47 -5.08 -7.05 -13.55
N THR A 48 -5.68 -8.17 -13.97
CA THR A 48 -7.12 -8.43 -13.79
C THR A 48 -7.52 -8.46 -12.33
N LEU A 49 -6.75 -9.14 -11.48
CA LEU A 49 -7.00 -9.20 -10.04
C LEU A 49 -6.92 -7.82 -9.40
N ASN A 50 -5.91 -7.01 -9.74
CA ASN A 50 -5.80 -5.64 -9.25
C ASN A 50 -6.99 -4.77 -9.67
N HIS A 51 -7.50 -4.93 -10.90
CA HIS A 51 -8.71 -4.22 -11.34
C HIS A 51 -9.94 -4.61 -10.49
N ILE A 52 -10.13 -5.90 -10.23
CA ILE A 52 -11.22 -6.42 -9.40
C ILE A 52 -11.09 -5.95 -7.94
N LEU A 53 -9.86 -5.97 -7.38
CA LEU A 53 -9.58 -5.52 -6.02
C LEU A 53 -9.77 -4.00 -5.86
N LYS A 54 -9.45 -3.20 -6.88
CA LYS A 54 -9.75 -1.75 -6.87
C LYS A 54 -11.26 -1.47 -6.97
N LYS A 55 -11.98 -2.22 -7.82
CA LYS A 55 -13.43 -2.06 -8.03
C LYS A 55 -14.25 -2.44 -6.79
N SER A 56 -13.74 -3.35 -5.96
CA SER A 56 -14.40 -3.74 -4.71
C SER A 56 -14.33 -2.69 -3.59
N GLY A 57 -13.59 -1.57 -3.76
CA GLY A 57 -13.71 -0.37 -2.91
C GLY A 57 -13.43 -0.57 -1.42
N GLY A 58 -12.89 -1.73 -1.04
CA GLY A 58 -12.66 -2.15 0.34
C GLY A 58 -12.57 -3.66 0.43
N ASN A 59 -11.73 -4.15 1.35
CA ASN A 59 -11.64 -5.59 1.64
C ASN A 59 -13.04 -6.09 2.10
N PRO A 60 -13.66 -7.08 1.41
CA PRO A 60 -14.98 -7.61 1.76
C PRO A 60 -15.08 -8.13 3.19
N LEU A 61 -13.94 -8.58 3.74
CA LEU A 61 -13.84 -9.09 5.12
C LEU A 61 -13.55 -7.99 6.14
N ARG A 62 -13.36 -6.75 5.70
CA ARG A 62 -13.16 -5.62 6.60
C ARG A 62 -14.52 -5.19 7.13
N LYS A 63 -14.99 -5.89 8.17
CA LYS A 63 -16.11 -5.46 9.01
C LYS A 63 -15.89 -3.99 9.33
N SER A 64 -16.74 -3.15 8.76
CA SER A 64 -16.68 -1.72 8.94
C SER A 64 -17.10 -1.42 10.38
N ASN A 65 -16.15 -1.50 11.31
CA ASN A 65 -16.23 -0.77 12.59
C ASN A 65 -16.14 0.76 12.36
N ARG A 66 -16.61 1.25 11.20
CA ARG A 66 -17.14 2.60 11.02
C ARG A 66 -18.42 2.81 11.85
N GLY A 67 -18.98 1.72 12.41
CA GLY A 67 -20.01 1.73 13.45
C GLY A 67 -19.41 1.86 14.85
N ARG A 68 -19.38 3.11 15.33
CA ARG A 68 -19.73 3.54 16.69
C ARG A 68 -20.08 2.37 17.67
N LYS A 69 -19.36 2.23 18.79
CA LYS A 69 -19.77 1.34 19.91
C LYS A 69 -21.25 1.64 20.29
N PRO A 70 -22.16 0.64 20.39
CA PRO A 70 -23.55 0.86 20.77
C PRO A 70 -23.82 1.31 22.23
N GLY A 71 -22.78 1.52 23.05
CA GLY A 71 -22.92 1.55 24.52
C GLY A 71 -23.05 2.91 25.21
N ALA A 72 -22.94 4.05 24.51
CA ALA A 72 -23.17 5.37 25.13
C ALA A 72 -23.44 6.44 24.06
N GLN A 73 -24.70 6.58 23.65
CA GLN A 73 -25.11 7.73 22.84
C GLN A 73 -25.08 8.99 23.71
N ARG A 74 -23.90 9.60 23.87
CA ARG A 74 -23.81 10.91 24.53
C ARG A 74 -24.65 11.92 23.74
N ILE A 75 -25.40 12.74 24.46
CA ILE A 75 -26.22 13.82 23.90
C ILE A 75 -25.35 15.07 23.73
N CYS A 76 -25.66 15.88 22.73
CA CYS A 76 -24.98 17.15 22.47
C CYS A 76 -24.94 18.02 23.73
N SER A 77 -23.78 18.61 24.03
CA SER A 77 -23.60 19.54 25.15
C SER A 77 -24.25 20.91 24.95
N GLU A 78 -24.97 21.12 23.86
CA GLU A 78 -25.60 22.41 23.53
C GLU A 78 -26.98 22.47 24.17
N ALA A 79 -27.31 23.62 24.77
CA ALA A 79 -28.61 23.82 25.41
C ALA A 79 -29.74 23.57 24.39
N ASN A 80 -30.77 22.85 24.82
CA ASN A 80 -31.91 22.46 23.98
C ASN A 80 -31.54 21.59 22.75
N CYS A 81 -30.46 20.81 22.79
CA CYS A 81 -30.08 19.91 21.71
C CYS A 81 -30.02 18.43 22.14
N ASN A 82 -31.04 17.65 21.80
CA ASN A 82 -31.09 16.21 22.11
C ASN A 82 -30.48 15.29 21.03
N ARG A 83 -29.65 15.84 20.14
CA ARG A 83 -29.05 15.06 19.05
C ARG A 83 -27.82 14.27 19.52
N PRO A 84 -27.55 13.09 18.94
CA PRO A 84 -26.41 12.27 19.34
C PRO A 84 -25.08 12.96 18.98
N VAL A 85 -24.12 12.87 19.89
CA VAL A 85 -22.76 13.37 19.69
C VAL A 85 -22.07 12.59 18.57
N VAL A 86 -21.33 13.32 17.74
CA VAL A 86 -20.45 12.73 16.72
C VAL A 86 -18.97 12.93 17.09
N ALA A 87 -18.61 14.06 17.67
CA ALA A 87 -17.25 14.40 18.09
C ALA A 87 -17.27 15.60 19.05
N ARG A 88 -16.25 15.74 19.92
CA ARG A 88 -16.09 16.89 20.84
C ARG A 88 -17.30 17.21 21.73
N GLY A 89 -18.17 16.24 22.03
CA GLY A 89 -19.40 16.50 22.80
C GLY A 89 -20.50 17.22 21.99
N LEU A 90 -20.32 17.41 20.68
CA LEU A 90 -21.27 18.09 19.80
C LEU A 90 -21.92 17.12 18.81
N CYS A 91 -23.17 17.43 18.44
CA CYS A 91 -23.84 16.76 17.33
C CYS A 91 -23.23 17.17 15.98
N SER A 92 -23.58 16.48 14.89
CA SER A 92 -22.98 16.74 13.55
C SER A 92 -23.05 18.22 13.14
N MET A 93 -24.20 18.86 13.38
CA MET A 93 -24.44 20.25 13.01
C MET A 93 -23.59 21.21 13.85
N HIS A 94 -23.59 21.06 15.17
CA HIS A 94 -22.82 21.93 16.06
C HIS A 94 -21.31 21.70 15.91
N TYR A 95 -20.88 20.47 15.64
CA TYR A 95 -19.49 20.18 15.33
C TYR A 95 -19.03 20.84 14.02
N GLN A 96 -19.87 20.85 12.98
CA GLN A 96 -19.58 21.54 11.72
C GLN A 96 -19.48 23.06 11.89
N ARG A 97 -20.41 23.67 12.65
CA ARG A 97 -20.37 25.09 12.99
C ARG A 97 -19.12 25.44 13.77
N TRP A 98 -18.85 24.72 14.86
CA TRP A 98 -17.63 24.89 15.64
C TRP A 98 -16.37 24.74 14.78
N ARG A 99 -16.34 23.78 13.85
CA ARG A 99 -15.19 23.61 12.94
C ARG A 99 -15.04 24.82 12.01
N ALA A 100 -16.12 25.31 11.42
CA ALA A 100 -16.09 26.48 10.55
C ALA A 100 -15.64 27.74 11.32
N ASP A 101 -16.15 27.93 12.53
CA ASP A 101 -15.80 29.06 13.39
C ASP A 101 -14.36 28.96 13.88
N SER A 102 -13.88 27.77 14.27
CA SER A 102 -12.49 27.54 14.68
C SER A 102 -11.47 27.88 13.59
N VAL A 103 -11.85 27.69 12.32
CA VAL A 103 -11.01 28.05 11.18
C VAL A 103 -10.98 29.57 11.00
N ARG A 104 -12.13 30.24 11.13
CA ARG A 104 -12.23 31.72 11.06
C ARG A 104 -11.48 32.40 12.20
N SER A 105 -11.64 31.91 13.44
CA SER A 105 -10.91 32.41 14.61
C SER A 105 -9.40 32.19 14.51
N ASN A 106 -8.97 31.03 14.00
CA ASN A 106 -7.54 30.76 13.79
C ASN A 106 -6.92 31.61 12.68
N GLN A 107 -7.68 31.97 11.64
CA GLN A 107 -7.21 32.88 10.59
C GLN A 107 -7.08 34.32 11.11
N ALA A 108 -8.03 34.80 11.91
CA ALA A 108 -7.92 36.10 12.59
C ALA A 108 -6.73 36.15 13.57
N ALA A 109 -6.50 35.08 14.33
CA ALA A 109 -5.34 34.97 15.23
C ALA A 109 -3.99 34.94 14.49
N LYS A 110 -3.93 34.31 13.30
CA LYS A 110 -2.74 34.36 12.43
C LYS A 110 -2.48 35.74 11.84
N ALA A 111 -3.53 36.50 11.49
CA ALA A 111 -3.38 37.87 11.00
C ALA A 111 -2.83 38.83 12.07
N GLY A 112 -3.19 38.63 13.34
CA GLY A 112 -2.62 39.39 14.46
C GLY A 112 -1.12 39.13 14.69
N LYS A 113 -0.67 37.88 14.53
CA LYS A 113 0.76 37.53 14.65
C LYS A 113 1.64 38.04 13.50
N ALA A 114 1.09 38.19 12.29
CA ALA A 114 1.84 38.73 11.15
C ALA A 114 2.17 40.24 11.30
N LYS A 115 1.30 41.03 11.96
CA LYS A 115 1.57 42.46 12.21
C LYS A 115 2.63 42.74 13.29
N ALA A 116 2.90 41.79 14.19
CA ALA A 116 3.92 41.96 15.24
C ALA A 116 5.36 41.71 14.72
N ALA A 117 5.53 40.93 13.65
CA ALA A 117 6.84 40.63 13.07
C ALA A 117 7.38 41.73 12.13
N GLY A 118 6.52 42.66 11.67
CA GLY A 118 6.89 43.72 10.72
C GLY A 118 7.43 45.01 11.35
N LYS A 119 7.40 45.17 12.68
CA LYS A 119 7.77 46.44 13.35
C LYS A 119 9.21 46.48 13.90
N ALA A 120 10.04 45.48 13.58
CA ALA A 120 11.41 45.35 14.06
C ALA A 120 12.48 45.59 12.97
N LYS A 121 12.15 46.27 11.86
CA LYS A 121 13.09 46.47 10.73
C LYS A 121 13.18 47.91 10.19
N GLU A 122 12.79 48.91 10.99
CA GLU A 122 13.03 50.34 10.73
C GLU A 122 13.65 50.97 11.98
N SER A 123 14.87 50.57 12.32
CA SER A 123 15.78 51.22 13.28
C SER A 123 17.17 50.59 13.13
N ALA A 124 17.79 50.81 11.97
CA ALA A 124 19.20 50.60 11.73
C ALA A 124 19.67 51.70 10.77
#